data_AF-A0A9W6JES6-F1
#
_entry.id   AF-A0A9W6JES6-F1
#
_cell.length_a   1.000
_cell.length_b   1.000
_cell.length_c   1.000
_cell.angle_alpha   90.00
_cell.angle_beta   90.00
_cell.angle_gamma   90.00
#
_symmetry.space_group_name_H-M   'P 1'
#
loop_
_entity.id
_entity.type
_entity.pdbx_description
1 polymer ?
#
loop_
_entity_poly.entity_id
_entity_poly.type
_entity_poly.pdbx_seq_one_letter_code
_entity_poly.pdbx_strand_id
1 'polypeptide(L)'
;MSEHKGLPVAGYRPQSREATALVNAHKQAEERVLRALDKLAERSDVDKRWLAIGRTEIERGFMAINRAVFRPERVSLPEDTALEGAPIDTLDV
;
A
#
# COMPACT_ATOMS: atom_id res chain seq x y z
N MET A 1 -22.24 -2.76 15.37
CA MET A 1 -20.93 -2.49 14.72
C MET A 1 -21.22 -2.16 13.27
N SER A 2 -21.07 -0.91 12.85
CA SER A 2 -21.37 -0.49 11.47
C SER A 2 -20.20 -0.88 10.55
N GLU A 3 -20.44 -1.82 9.64
CA GLU A 3 -19.47 -2.21 8.60
C GLU A 3 -19.30 -1.08 7.57
N HIS A 4 -18.04 -0.68 7.33
CA HIS A 4 -17.72 0.19 6.21
C HIS A 4 -17.54 -0.67 4.96
N LYS A 5 -18.49 -0.59 4.02
CA LYS A 5 -18.37 -1.20 2.69
C LYS A 5 -17.11 -0.61 2.03
N GLY A 6 -16.07 -1.42 1.86
CA GLY A 6 -14.80 -0.97 1.28
C GLY A 6 -15.00 -0.32 -0.10
N LEU A 7 -14.04 0.50 -0.54
CA LEU A 7 -13.98 0.93 -1.95
C LEU A 7 -14.05 -0.34 -2.83
N PRO A 8 -14.73 -0.32 -3.99
CA PRO A 8 -14.92 -1.49 -4.85
C PRO A 8 -13.62 -1.87 -5.57
N VAL A 9 -12.58 -2.19 -4.80
CA VAL A 9 -11.25 -2.56 -5.26
C VAL A 9 -10.97 -3.95 -4.71
N ALA A 10 -10.86 -4.92 -5.61
CA ALA A 10 -10.58 -6.30 -5.25
C ALA A 10 -9.30 -6.39 -4.38
N GLY A 11 -9.35 -7.22 -3.33
CA GLY A 11 -8.24 -7.43 -2.39
C GLY A 11 -8.25 -6.52 -1.16
N TYR A 12 -9.07 -5.45 -1.11
CA TYR A 12 -9.34 -4.72 0.13
C TYR A 12 -10.50 -5.37 0.88
N ARG A 13 -10.22 -5.88 2.08
CA ARG A 13 -11.26 -6.32 3.01
C ARG A 13 -12.06 -5.13 3.54
N PRO A 14 -13.34 -5.32 3.92
CA PRO A 14 -14.05 -4.36 4.75
C PRO A 14 -13.21 -4.00 5.99
N GLN A 15 -13.07 -2.71 6.26
CA GLN A 15 -12.24 -2.21 7.36
C GLN A 15 -13.14 -1.80 8.52
N SER A 16 -12.65 -2.01 9.75
CA SER A 16 -13.31 -1.47 10.93
C SER A 16 -13.18 0.05 10.97
N ARG A 17 -14.07 0.70 11.71
CA ARG A 17 -14.03 2.16 11.91
C ARG A 17 -12.70 2.60 12.54
N GLU A 18 -12.18 1.80 13.46
CA GLU A 18 -10.93 2.04 14.16
C GLU A 18 -9.73 1.94 13.21
N ALA A 19 -9.71 0.92 12.33
CA ALA A 19 -8.68 0.78 11.30
C ALA A 19 -8.69 1.98 10.34
N THR A 20 -9.87 2.40 9.87
CA THR A 20 -10.00 3.59 9.01
C THR A 20 -9.55 4.87 9.73
N ALA A 21 -9.93 5.04 11.00
CA ALA A 21 -9.49 6.20 11.78
C ALA A 21 -7.97 6.24 11.95
N LEU A 22 -7.34 5.10 12.21
CA LEU A 22 -5.89 4.99 12.36
C LEU A 22 -5.16 5.33 11.06
N VAL A 23 -5.57 4.77 9.92
CA VAL A 23 -4.97 5.09 8.62
C VAL A 23 -5.18 6.56 8.24
N ASN A 24 -6.35 7.13 8.54
CA ASN A 24 -6.57 8.56 8.33
C ASN A 24 -5.63 9.42 9.17
N ALA A 25 -5.36 9.04 10.42
CA ALA A 25 -4.38 9.74 11.26
C ALA A 25 -2.97 9.65 10.66
N HIS A 26 -2.55 8.47 10.19
CA HIS A 26 -1.28 8.30 9.48
C HIS A 26 -1.19 9.16 8.22
N LYS A 27 -2.26 9.20 7.41
CA LYS A 27 -2.32 10.03 6.20
C LYS A 27 -2.15 11.51 6.49
N GLN A 28 -2.74 12.01 7.57
CA GLN A 28 -2.54 13.39 7.97
C GLN A 28 -1.10 13.65 8.45
N ALA A 29 -0.44 12.68 9.09
CA ALA A 29 0.96 12.80 9.47
C ALA A 29 1.89 12.81 8.24
N GLU A 30 1.67 11.89 7.29
CA GLU A 30 2.37 11.82 6.01
C GLU A 30 2.32 13.18 5.28
N GLU A 31 1.12 13.72 5.07
CA GLU A 31 0.91 15.00 4.37
C GLU A 31 1.67 16.16 5.03
N ARG A 32 1.72 16.22 6.37
CA ARG A 32 2.47 17.27 7.07
C ARG A 32 3.97 17.15 6.82
N VAL A 33 4.50 15.92 6.78
CA VAL A 33 5.91 15.68 6.45
C VAL A 33 6.19 16.04 5.00
N LEU A 34 5.34 15.62 4.05
CA LEU A 34 5.52 15.93 2.62
C LEU A 34 5.54 17.45 2.36
N ARG A 35 4.67 18.22 3.02
CA ARG A 35 4.72 19.70 2.94
C ARG A 35 6.00 20.31 3.50
N ALA A 36 6.62 19.69 4.49
CA ALA A 36 7.93 20.13 4.97
C ALA A 36 9.03 19.83 3.93
N LEU A 37 8.94 18.70 3.22
CA LEU A 37 9.84 18.37 2.12
C LEU A 37 9.63 19.29 0.92
N ASP A 38 8.41 19.72 0.63
CA ASP A 38 8.11 20.71 -0.43
C ASP A 38 8.85 22.03 -0.15
N LYS A 39 8.75 22.55 1.08
CA LYS A 39 9.50 23.74 1.50
C LYS A 39 11.02 23.54 1.42
N LEU A 40 11.51 22.35 1.74
CA LEU A 40 12.93 22.02 1.62
C LEU A 40 13.36 21.94 0.14
N ALA A 41 12.46 21.57 -0.76
CA ALA A 41 12.70 21.55 -2.20
C ALA A 41 12.85 22.94 -2.82
N GLU A 42 12.33 23.99 -2.19
CA GLU A 42 12.47 25.38 -2.67
C GLU A 42 13.87 25.96 -2.43
N ARG A 43 14.65 25.38 -1.52
CA ARG A 43 16.00 25.87 -1.17
C ARG A 43 17.06 25.50 -2.21
N SER A 44 17.87 26.46 -2.66
CA SER A 44 18.94 26.20 -3.64
C SER A 44 20.16 25.46 -3.08
N ASP A 45 20.36 25.50 -1.76
CA ASP A 45 21.49 24.88 -1.05
C ASP A 45 21.24 23.43 -0.63
N VAL A 46 20.05 22.88 -0.91
CA VAL A 46 19.69 21.50 -0.58
C VAL A 46 20.07 20.55 -1.70
N ASP A 47 20.76 19.46 -1.35
CA ASP A 47 20.99 18.33 -2.25
C ASP A 47 19.67 17.65 -2.64
N LYS A 48 19.28 17.81 -3.91
CA LYS A 48 18.02 17.30 -4.44
C LYS A 48 17.98 15.80 -4.60
N ARG A 49 19.14 15.15 -4.80
CA ARG A 49 19.21 13.69 -4.90
C ARG A 49 18.88 13.07 -3.54
N TRP A 50 19.50 13.55 -2.47
CA TRP A 50 19.22 13.05 -1.12
C TRP A 50 17.80 13.39 -0.64
N LEU A 51 17.28 14.56 -1.01
CA LEU A 51 15.87 14.90 -0.74
C LEU A 51 14.88 13.94 -1.43
N ALA A 52 15.13 13.58 -2.69
CA ALA A 52 14.27 12.64 -3.42
C ALA A 52 14.30 11.22 -2.81
N ILE A 53 15.47 10.76 -2.36
CA ILE A 53 15.62 9.48 -1.63
C ILE A 53 14.80 9.51 -0.35
N GLY A 54 14.99 10.55 0.49
CA GLY A 54 14.25 10.69 1.75
C GLY A 54 12.73 10.75 1.55
N ARG A 55 12.24 11.49 0.55
CA ARG A 55 10.81 11.51 0.20
C ARG A 55 10.28 10.11 -0.10
N THR A 56 10.98 9.39 -0.98
CA THR A 56 10.58 8.02 -1.40
C THR A 56 10.53 7.07 -0.21
N GLU A 57 11.51 7.14 0.69
CA GLU A 57 11.54 6.30 1.90
C GLU A 57 10.41 6.61 2.87
N ILE A 58 10.08 7.90 3.05
CA ILE A 58 8.95 8.34 3.88
C ILE A 58 7.62 7.83 3.32
N GLU A 59 7.36 8.06 2.03
CA GLU A 59 6.14 7.59 1.36
C GLU A 59 6.02 6.05 1.43
N ARG A 60 7.13 5.33 1.22
CA ARG A 60 7.16 3.86 1.39
C ARG A 60 6.91 3.44 2.83
N GLY A 61 7.45 4.16 3.81
CA GLY A 61 7.21 3.91 5.23
C GLY A 61 5.73 4.06 5.60
N PHE A 62 5.10 5.16 5.20
CA PHE A 62 3.67 5.39 5.42
C PHE A 62 2.78 4.37 4.69
N MET A 63 3.16 4.00 3.47
CA MET A 63 2.49 2.90 2.75
C MET A 63 2.59 1.58 3.54
N ALA A 64 3.78 1.21 4.04
CA ALA A 64 4.00 -0.03 4.76
C ALA A 64 3.18 -0.11 6.06
N ILE A 65 3.16 0.95 6.88
CA ILE A 65 2.37 0.97 8.12
C ILE A 65 0.86 0.91 7.84
N ASN A 66 0.38 1.59 6.79
CA ASN A 66 -1.04 1.55 6.43
C ASN A 66 -1.45 0.16 5.95
N ARG A 67 -0.58 -0.53 5.20
CA ARG A 67 -0.78 -1.93 4.81
C ARG A 67 -0.74 -2.88 6.02
N ALA A 68 0.05 -2.60 7.06
CA ALA A 68 0.05 -3.39 8.29
C ALA A 68 -1.28 -3.31 9.04
N VAL A 69 -1.99 -2.18 8.93
CA VAL A 69 -3.34 -1.98 9.48
C VAL A 69 -4.39 -2.63 8.57
N PHE A 70 -4.42 -2.28 7.29
CA PHE A 70 -5.49 -2.71 6.37
C PHE A 70 -5.38 -4.15 5.88
N ARG A 71 -4.18 -4.76 5.94
CA ARG A 71 -3.92 -6.18 5.64
C ARG A 71 -4.61 -6.66 4.35
N PRO A 72 -4.28 -6.06 3.19
CA PRO A 72 -4.89 -6.47 1.92
C PRO A 72 -4.55 -7.93 1.60
N GLU A 73 -5.48 -8.61 0.94
CA GLU A 73 -5.34 -10.02 0.55
C GLU A 73 -4.99 -10.19 -0.92
N ARG A 74 -4.50 -11.38 -1.25
CA ARG A 74 -4.45 -11.85 -2.64
C ARG A 74 -5.88 -12.03 -3.15
N VAL A 75 -6.12 -11.63 -4.39
CA VAL A 75 -7.35 -11.92 -5.11
C VAL A 75 -7.25 -13.29 -5.76
N SER A 76 -8.35 -14.04 -5.80
CA SER A 76 -8.42 -15.27 -6.58
C SER A 76 -8.45 -14.94 -8.06
N LEU A 77 -7.68 -15.69 -8.85
CA LEU A 77 -7.65 -15.55 -10.30
C LEU A 77 -8.28 -16.80 -10.96
N PRO A 78 -8.83 -16.69 -12.19
CA PRO A 78 -9.37 -17.85 -12.91
C PRO A 78 -8.35 -18.98 -13.10
N GLU A 79 -7.06 -18.66 -13.19
CA GLU A 79 -5.96 -19.62 -13.38
C GLU A 79 -5.69 -20.48 -12.13
N ASP A 80 -6.10 -20.05 -10.93
CA ASP A 80 -5.90 -20.81 -9.68
C ASP A 80 -6.66 -22.14 -9.71
N THR A 81 -7.76 -22.22 -10.46
CA THR A 81 -8.59 -23.43 -10.65
C THR A 81 -8.08 -24.38 -11.75
N ALA A 82 -7.19 -23.93 -12.64
CA ALA A 82 -6.78 -24.70 -13.82
C ALA A 82 -5.67 -25.74 -13.53
N LEU A 83 -5.03 -25.68 -12.36
CA LEU A 83 -3.91 -26.55 -11.98
C LEU A 83 -4.32 -27.88 -11.32
N GLU A 84 -5.60 -28.13 -11.10
CA GLU A 84 -6.08 -29.31 -10.35
C GLU A 84 -6.27 -30.58 -11.20
N GLY A 85 -5.87 -30.60 -12.50
CA GLY A 85 -6.20 -31.72 -13.40
C GLY A 85 -5.24 -32.07 -14.53
N ALA A 86 -4.05 -31.46 -14.65
CA ALA A 86 -3.10 -31.85 -15.69
C ALA A 86 -2.13 -32.93 -15.16
N PRO A 87 -2.13 -34.17 -15.70
CA PRO A 87 -1.11 -35.15 -15.35
C PRO A 87 0.27 -34.64 -15.76
N ILE A 88 1.24 -34.75 -14.86
CA ILE A 88 2.63 -34.27 -15.02
C ILE A 88 3.39 -35.08 -16.10
N ASP A 89 2.78 -36.12 -16.66
CA ASP A 89 3.48 -37.19 -17.41
C ASP A 89 3.48 -37.03 -18.94
N THR A 90 3.38 -35.80 -19.47
CA THR A 90 3.53 -35.55 -20.93
C THR A 90 4.55 -34.48 -21.28
N LEU A 91 5.58 -34.30 -20.44
CA LEU A 91 6.81 -33.66 -20.87
C LEU A 91 7.80 -34.78 -21.22
N ASP A 92 7.70 -35.24 -22.47
CA ASP A 92 8.74 -36.06 -23.09
C ASP A 92 10.09 -35.33 -23.00
N VAL A 93 11.08 -36.06 -22.46
CA VAL A 93 12.51 -35.71 -22.44
C VAL A 93 13.07 -35.63 -23.86
#